data_AF-A0A352HPX1-F1
#
_entry.id   AF-A0A352HPX1-F1
#
_cell.length_a   1.000
_cell.length_b   1.000
_cell.length_c   1.000
_cell.angle_alpha   90.00
_cell.angle_beta   90.00
_cell.angle_gamma   90.00
#
_symmetry.space_group_name_H-M   'P 1'
#
loop_
_entity.id
_entity.type
_entity.pdbx_description
1 polymer ?
#
loop_
_entity_poly.entity_id
_entity_poly.type
_entity_poly.pdbx_seq_one_letter_code
_entity_poly.pdbx_strand_id
1 'polypeptide(L)'
;KGANLAEMNLLGMPVPPGFTITTEVCTEYTQYGRDKVVADINNDVKAAIAHIENLTGNKFDDSSNPLLVSVRSGARASMPGMMD
;
A
#
# COMPACT_ATOMS: atom_id res chain seq x y z
N LYS A 1 11.71 -2.62 -0.31
CA LYS A 1 10.98 -1.86 0.74
C LYS A 1 9.85 -2.68 1.36
N GLY A 2 8.84 -3.09 0.59
CA GLY A 2 7.71 -3.90 1.12
C GLY A 2 8.14 -5.17 1.87
N ALA A 3 9.06 -5.95 1.29
CA ALA A 3 9.61 -7.14 1.96
C ALA A 3 10.23 -6.84 3.34
N ASN A 4 11.08 -5.81 3.42
CA ASN A 4 11.68 -5.41 4.69
C ASN A 4 10.61 -4.96 5.69
N LEU A 5 9.60 -4.17 5.29
CA LEU A 5 8.52 -3.77 6.20
C LEU A 5 7.75 -4.97 6.76
N ALA A 6 7.48 -5.97 5.93
CA ALA A 6 6.85 -7.21 6.35
C ALA A 6 7.73 -7.99 7.34
N GLU A 7 9.03 -8.11 7.05
CA GLU A 7 9.99 -8.76 7.93
C GLU A 7 10.12 -8.04 9.28
N MET A 8 10.22 -6.71 9.28
CA MET A 8 10.26 -5.90 10.50
C MET A 8 9.02 -6.12 11.39
N ASN A 9 7.83 -6.21 10.78
CA ASN A 9 6.60 -6.52 11.50
C ASN A 9 6.61 -7.95 12.08
N LEU A 10 7.06 -8.94 11.30
CA LEU A 10 7.22 -10.33 11.78
C LEU A 10 8.21 -10.45 12.94
N LEU A 11 9.23 -9.60 12.98
CA LEU A 11 10.19 -9.50 14.08
C LEU A 11 9.67 -8.71 15.29
N GLY A 12 8.42 -8.23 15.25
CA GLY A 12 7.79 -7.48 16.34
C GLY A 12 8.30 -6.05 16.51
N MET A 13 8.98 -5.49 15.50
CA MET A 13 9.38 -4.09 15.55
C MET A 13 8.15 -3.18 15.39
N PRO A 14 8.14 -1.99 16.04
CA PRO A 14 7.01 -1.07 15.99
C PRO A 14 6.94 -0.36 14.63
N VAL A 15 6.42 -1.06 13.62
CA VAL A 15 6.18 -0.54 12.28
C VAL A 15 4.70 -0.14 12.17
N PRO A 16 4.36 1.07 11.70
CA PRO A 16 2.97 1.44 11.44
C PRO A 16 2.29 0.48 10.46
N PRO A 17 0.99 0.16 10.66
CA PRO A 17 0.27 -0.73 9.77
C PRO A 17 0.20 -0.17 8.34
N GLY A 18 0.25 -1.07 7.36
CA GLY A 18 0.28 -0.72 5.94
C GLY A 18 0.08 -1.96 5.07
N PHE A 19 0.05 -1.76 3.75
CA PHE A 19 0.04 -2.84 2.77
C PHE A 19 0.97 -2.51 1.61
N THR A 20 1.29 -3.53 0.80
CA THR A 20 2.11 -3.38 -0.40
C THR A 20 1.32 -3.87 -1.60
N ILE A 21 1.18 -3.03 -2.62
CA ILE A 21 0.74 -3.45 -3.95
C ILE A 21 1.92 -4.11 -4.64
N THR A 22 1.73 -5.33 -5.14
CA THR A 22 2.83 -6.14 -5.65
C THR A 22 3.35 -5.63 -7.00
N THR A 23 4.52 -6.11 -7.42
CA THR A 23 5.13 -5.71 -8.70
C THR A 23 4.38 -6.26 -9.92
N GLU A 24 3.62 -7.35 -9.75
CA GLU A 24 2.75 -7.90 -10.79
C GLU A 24 1.71 -6.88 -11.24
N VAL A 25 1.08 -6.16 -10.29
CA VAL A 25 0.10 -5.09 -10.60
C VAL A 25 0.72 -3.97 -11.42
N CYS A 26 2.00 -3.65 -11.21
CA CYS A 26 2.71 -2.66 -12.03
C CYS A 26 2.91 -3.17 -13.48
N THR A 27 3.15 -4.47 -13.63
CA THR A 27 3.27 -5.11 -14.94
C THR A 27 1.92 -5.10 -15.67
N GLU A 28 0.84 -5.47 -14.97
CA GLU A 28 -0.53 -5.40 -15.47
C GLU A 28 -0.92 -3.97 -15.86
N TYR A 29 -0.53 -2.96 -15.05
CA TYR A 29 -0.83 -1.55 -15.34
C TYR A 29 -0.22 -1.12 -16.67
N THR A 30 1.01 -1.59 -16.95
CA THR A 30 1.71 -1.31 -18.20
C THR A 30 1.07 -2.04 -19.39
N GLN A 31 0.56 -3.27 -19.18
CA GLN A 31 -0.02 -4.11 -20.23
C GLN A 31 -1.46 -3.74 -20.59
N TYR A 32 -2.30 -3.48 -19.58
CA TYR A 32 -3.75 -3.32 -19.72
C TYR A 32 -4.23 -1.88 -19.52
N GLY A 33 -3.35 -1.01 -19.03
CA GLY A 33 -3.66 0.39 -18.76
C GLY A 33 -4.36 0.63 -17.43
N ARG A 34 -4.48 1.91 -17.07
CA ARG A 34 -4.95 2.37 -15.75
C ARG A 34 -6.33 1.85 -15.40
N ASP A 35 -7.32 2.08 -16.27
CA ASP A 35 -8.73 1.90 -15.89
C ASP A 35 -9.06 0.44 -15.59
N LYS A 36 -8.48 -0.48 -16.37
CA LYS A 36 -8.63 -1.92 -16.15
C LYS A 36 -8.04 -2.34 -14.80
N VAL A 37 -6.78 -1.98 -14.55
CA VAL A 37 -6.07 -2.43 -13.35
C VAL A 37 -6.61 -1.79 -12.09
N VAL A 38 -6.99 -0.50 -12.13
CA VAL A 38 -7.65 0.16 -11.01
C VAL A 38 -8.97 -0.54 -10.69
N ALA A 39 -9.76 -0.93 -11.69
CA ALA A 39 -10.99 -1.69 -11.47
C ALA A 39 -10.72 -3.06 -10.81
N ASP A 40 -9.65 -3.75 -11.24
CA ASP A 40 -9.29 -5.07 -10.73
C ASP A 40 -8.88 -5.04 -9.25
N ILE A 41 -8.07 -4.05 -8.84
CA ILE A 41 -7.52 -4.00 -7.47
C ILE A 41 -8.34 -3.16 -6.50
N ASN A 42 -9.38 -2.45 -6.96
CA ASN A 42 -10.10 -1.45 -6.14
C ASN A 42 -10.64 -2.05 -4.82
N ASN A 43 -11.21 -3.26 -4.90
CA ASN A 43 -11.78 -3.92 -3.73
C ASN A 43 -10.71 -4.36 -2.74
N ASP A 44 -9.56 -4.84 -3.23
CA ASP A 44 -8.43 -5.25 -2.38
C ASP A 44 -7.83 -4.05 -1.66
N VAL A 45 -7.65 -2.93 -2.38
CA VAL A 45 -7.16 -1.67 -1.78
C VAL A 45 -8.13 -1.17 -0.71
N LYS A 46 -9.45 -1.17 -0.97
CA LYS A 46 -10.46 -0.78 0.02
C LYS A 46 -10.45 -1.69 1.24
N ALA A 47 -10.34 -3.00 1.05
CA ALA A 47 -10.27 -3.96 2.14
C ALA A 47 -9.01 -3.76 2.98
N ALA A 48 -7.87 -3.48 2.34
CA ALA A 48 -6.61 -3.19 3.05
C ALA A 48 -6.67 -1.89 3.85
N ILE A 49 -7.29 -0.83 3.31
CA ILE A 49 -7.54 0.42 4.06
C ILE A 49 -8.45 0.15 5.26
N ALA A 50 -9.57 -0.55 5.07
CA ALA A 50 -10.48 -0.89 6.17
C ALA A 50 -9.80 -1.72 7.28
N HIS A 51 -8.86 -2.59 6.90
CA HIS A 51 -8.02 -3.31 7.87
C HIS A 51 -7.17 -2.31 8.70
N ILE A 52 -6.50 -1.35 8.06
CA ILE A 52 -5.70 -0.34 8.76
C ILE A 52 -6.58 0.53 9.67
N GLU A 53 -7.77 0.92 9.22
CA GLU A 53 -8.73 1.66 10.04
C GLU A 53 -9.05 0.89 11.33
N ASN A 54 -9.35 -0.42 11.23
CA ASN A 54 -9.63 -1.26 12.38
C ASN A 54 -8.44 -1.38 13.35
N LEU A 55 -7.21 -1.43 12.84
CA LEU A 55 -5.99 -1.53 13.67
C LEU A 55 -5.65 -0.21 14.37
N THR A 56 -5.95 0.92 13.73
CA THR A 56 -5.54 2.26 14.22
C THR A 56 -6.64 2.99 14.98
N GLY A 57 -7.91 2.61 14.78
CA GLY A 57 -9.07 3.35 15.28
C GLY A 57 -9.34 4.67 14.52
N ASN A 58 -8.61 4.94 13.44
CA ASN A 58 -8.77 6.13 12.59
C ASN A 58 -9.54 5.75 11.33
N LYS A 59 -10.15 6.74 10.65
CA LYS A 59 -10.92 6.49 9.44
C LYS A 59 -10.46 7.35 8.27
N PHE A 60 -10.31 6.75 7.10
CA PHE A 60 -9.95 7.44 5.88
C PHE A 60 -11.11 8.37 5.49
N ASP A 61 -10.77 9.62 5.13
CA ASP A 61 -11.74 10.67 4.82
C ASP A 61 -12.64 11.10 6.00
N ASP A 62 -12.21 10.91 7.25
CA ASP A 62 -12.89 11.45 8.44
C ASP A 62 -12.28 12.78 8.87
N SER A 63 -13.08 13.85 8.89
CA SER A 63 -12.64 15.19 9.31
C SER A 63 -12.31 15.32 10.80
N SER A 64 -12.81 14.40 11.63
CA SER A 64 -12.66 14.43 13.09
C SER A 64 -11.51 13.56 13.59
N ASN A 65 -11.30 12.38 12.98
CA ASN A 65 -10.21 11.46 13.30
C ASN A 65 -9.59 10.81 12.04
N PRO A 66 -8.86 11.60 11.22
CA PRO A 66 -8.42 11.17 9.90
C PRO A 66 -7.34 10.09 9.95
N LEU A 67 -7.52 9.03 9.16
CA LEU A 67 -6.43 8.14 8.76
C LEU A 67 -5.64 8.77 7.61
N LEU A 68 -4.40 9.17 7.88
CA LEU A 68 -3.47 9.62 6.85
C LEU A 68 -2.50 8.49 6.48
N VAL A 69 -2.19 8.37 5.18
CA VAL A 69 -1.31 7.34 4.66
C VAL A 69 -0.15 7.96 3.88
N SER A 70 1.02 7.31 3.96
CA SER A 70 2.14 7.62 3.07
C SER A 70 2.19 6.61 1.93
N VAL A 71 2.29 7.08 0.70
CA VAL A 71 2.52 6.24 -0.48
C VAL A 71 3.99 6.33 -0.82
N ARG A 72 4.68 5.18 -0.93
CA ARG A 72 6.12 5.14 -1.21
C ARG A 72 6.37 4.10 -2.28
N SER A 73 7.07 4.49 -3.35
CA SER A 73 7.42 3.52 -4.39
C SER A 73 8.49 2.54 -3.90
N GLY A 74 8.48 1.34 -4.48
CA GLY A 74 9.51 0.34 -4.24
C GLY A 74 9.61 -0.63 -5.41
N ALA A 75 10.84 -0.94 -5.82
CA ALA A 75 11.13 -1.98 -6.79
C ALA A 75 11.93 -3.11 -6.12
N ARG A 76 12.11 -4.22 -6.85
CA ARG A 76 12.94 -5.35 -6.40
C ARG A 76 14.39 -4.92 -6.13
N ALA A 77 14.94 -4.05 -6.97
CA ALA A 77 16.24 -3.42 -6.80
C ALA A 77 16.07 -1.92 -6.56
N SER A 78 17.02 -1.30 -5.85
CA SER A 78 17.03 0.15 -5.65
C SER A 78 17.30 0.83 -6.99
N MET A 79 16.31 1.54 -7.53
CA MET A 79 16.42 2.24 -8.80
C MET A 79 16.41 3.76 -8.57
N PRO A 80 17.43 4.51 -9.02
CA PRO A 80 17.37 5.97 -9.06
C PRO A 80 16.22 6.42 -9.96
N GLY A 81 15.43 7.42 -9.52
CA GLY A 81 14.34 8.01 -10.32
C GLY A 81 12.96 7.38 -10.15
N MET A 82 12.80 6.44 -9.21
CA MET A 82 11.48 6.00 -8.76
C MET A 82 10.79 7.12 -7.96
N MET A 83 9.47 7.25 -8.09
CA MET A 83 8.64 8.24 -7.37
C MET A 83 8.91 8.20 -5.86
N ASP A 84 9.15 9.33 -5.21
CA ASP A 84 9.36 9.36 -3.75
C ASP A 84 8.12 8.94 -2.96
#